data_AF-A0A1G2PVA4-F1
#
_entry.id   AF-A0A1G2PVA4-F1
#
_cell.length_a   1.000
_cell.length_b   1.000
_cell.length_c   1.000
_cell.angle_alpha   90.00
_cell.angle_beta   90.00
_cell.angle_gamma   90.00
#
_symmetry.space_group_name_H-M   'P 1'
#
loop_
_entity.id
_entity.type
_entity.pdbx_description
1 polymer ?
#
loop_
_entity_poly.entity_id
_entity_poly.type
_entity_poly.pdbx_seq_one_letter_code
_entity_poly.pdbx_strand_id
1 'polypeptide(L)'
;MVGNPPEADAHGCIRSRSSQTTMAKAKITKDMLLGNIAQQYPEIGEFLKEAYGLQCIGCFANVIDSFEAGMRVHGYKEKDITMALKLVNALL
;
A
#
# COMPACT_ATOMS: atom_id res chain seq x y z
N MET A 1 -51.28 6.87 -14.75
CA MET A 1 -50.52 7.34 -13.57
C MET A 1 -49.87 6.10 -12.97
N VAL A 2 -48.75 5.66 -13.54
CA VAL A 2 -48.12 4.38 -13.19
C VAL A 2 -47.28 4.64 -11.94
N GLY A 3 -47.86 4.33 -10.78
CA GLY A 3 -47.19 4.40 -9.48
C GLY A 3 -46.26 3.21 -9.30
N ASN A 4 -45.03 3.51 -8.88
CA ASN A 4 -43.87 2.62 -8.75
C ASN A 4 -44.13 1.33 -7.95
N PRO A 5 -43.42 0.23 -8.27
CA PRO A 5 -43.36 -0.95 -7.39
C PRO A 5 -42.55 -0.65 -6.11
N PRO A 6 -42.97 -1.16 -4.93
CA PRO A 6 -42.20 -1.12 -3.70
C PRO A 6 -41.23 -2.31 -3.58
N GLU A 7 -40.20 -2.12 -2.76
CA GLU A 7 -39.33 -3.13 -2.13
C GLU A 7 -38.29 -3.85 -3.00
N ALA A 8 -37.04 -3.38 -2.87
CA ALA A 8 -35.83 -4.15 -3.16
C ALA A 8 -34.74 -3.83 -2.12
N ASP A 9 -35.06 -4.03 -0.83
CA ASP A 9 -34.07 -4.03 0.25
C ASP A 9 -33.59 -5.46 0.52
N ALA A 10 -32.79 -5.97 -0.43
CA ALA A 10 -32.02 -7.20 -0.28
C ALA A 10 -30.54 -6.90 -0.52
N HIS A 11 -29.88 -6.31 0.47
CA HIS A 11 -28.41 -6.26 0.53
C HIS A 11 -27.92 -7.02 1.76
N GLY A 12 -28.14 -8.34 1.71
CA GLY A 12 -27.17 -9.25 2.30
C GLY A 12 -25.89 -9.19 1.46
N CYS A 13 -24.79 -8.72 2.03
CA CYS A 13 -23.46 -9.08 1.55
C CYS A 13 -22.53 -9.24 2.74
N ILE A 14 -22.58 -10.43 3.33
CA ILE A 14 -21.44 -11.06 3.98
C ILE A 14 -20.18 -10.86 3.12
N ARG A 15 -19.29 -9.95 3.52
CA ARG A 15 -17.93 -9.93 2.97
C ARG A 15 -17.00 -10.71 3.87
N SER A 16 -17.18 -12.03 3.75
CA SER A 16 -16.12 -13.01 3.57
C SER A 16 -14.68 -12.49 3.75
N ARG A 17 -14.11 -12.82 4.91
CA ARG A 17 -12.82 -13.52 5.08
C ARG A 17 -11.85 -13.44 3.88
N SER A 18 -10.79 -12.64 4.00
CA SER A 18 -9.56 -12.78 3.20
C SER A 18 -8.41 -13.02 4.18
N SER A 19 -8.17 -14.26 4.60
CA SER A 19 -7.25 -15.18 3.92
C SER A 19 -5.91 -14.52 3.60
N GLN A 20 -5.11 -14.26 4.62
CA GLN A 20 -3.71 -13.84 4.43
C GLN A 20 -2.87 -15.10 4.24
N THR A 21 -2.69 -15.46 2.96
CA THR A 21 -1.75 -16.48 2.51
C THR A 21 -0.33 -16.00 2.85
N THR A 22 0.38 -16.77 3.66
CA THR A 22 1.81 -16.56 3.94
C THR A 22 2.62 -16.80 2.68
N MET A 23 2.78 -15.76 1.85
CA MET A 23 3.74 -15.75 0.76
C MET A 23 5.12 -15.44 1.36
N ALA A 24 6.12 -16.25 1.01
CA ALA A 24 7.51 -16.00 1.38
C ALA A 24 7.88 -14.57 0.96
N LYS A 25 8.13 -13.71 1.96
CA LYS A 25 8.28 -12.27 1.77
C LYS A 25 9.57 -11.98 1.02
N ALA A 26 9.45 -11.61 -0.27
CA ALA A 26 10.58 -11.21 -1.08
C ALA A 26 11.14 -9.88 -0.57
N LYS A 27 12.48 -9.79 -0.50
CA LYS A 27 13.20 -8.61 -0.02
C LYS A 27 12.84 -7.37 -0.85
N ILE A 28 12.43 -6.29 -0.18
CA ILE A 28 12.12 -5.00 -0.81
C ILE A 28 13.42 -4.32 -1.24
N THR A 29 13.46 -3.81 -2.48
CA THR A 29 14.59 -3.07 -3.05
C THR A 29 14.23 -1.61 -3.33
N LYS A 30 15.23 -0.75 -3.51
CA LYS A 30 15.05 0.70 -3.70
C LYS A 30 14.37 1.10 -5.01
N ASP A 31 14.56 0.28 -6.05
CA ASP A 31 13.92 0.42 -7.37
C ASP A 31 12.48 -0.13 -7.39
N MET A 32 12.06 -0.82 -6.33
CA MET A 32 10.73 -1.37 -6.26
C MET A 32 9.70 -0.24 -6.21
N LEU A 33 8.63 -0.39 -7.01
CA LEU A 33 7.56 0.57 -7.06
C LEU A 33 6.78 0.58 -5.74
N LEU A 34 6.50 1.78 -5.24
CA LEU A 34 5.72 2.02 -4.02
C LEU A 34 4.34 1.38 -4.11
N GLY A 35 3.69 1.46 -5.28
CA GLY A 35 2.42 0.79 -5.54
C GLY A 35 2.51 -0.75 -5.45
N ASN A 36 3.64 -1.36 -5.81
CA ASN A 36 3.85 -2.80 -5.67
C ASN A 36 4.10 -3.20 -4.21
N ILE A 37 4.81 -2.36 -3.46
CA ILE A 37 5.04 -2.55 -2.03
C ILE A 37 3.72 -2.48 -1.28
N ALA A 38 2.87 -1.48 -1.56
CA ALA A 38 1.57 -1.33 -0.90
C ALA A 38 0.61 -2.49 -1.18
N GLN A 39 0.66 -3.06 -2.40
CA GLN A 39 -0.17 -4.20 -2.79
C GLN A 39 0.32 -5.52 -2.18
N GLN A 40 1.63 -5.76 -2.17
CA GLN A 40 2.20 -7.01 -1.64
C GLN A 40 2.35 -6.99 -0.11
N TYR A 41 2.62 -5.82 0.46
CA TYR A 41 2.93 -5.61 1.87
C TYR A 41 2.13 -4.42 2.41
N PRO A 42 0.81 -4.58 2.64
CA PRO A 42 -0.04 -3.48 3.11
C PRO A 42 0.43 -2.90 4.44
N GLU A 43 0.98 -3.73 5.34
CA GLU A 43 1.59 -3.31 6.61
C GLU A 43 2.81 -2.38 6.41
N ILE A 44 3.64 -2.66 5.40
CA ILE A 44 4.82 -1.84 5.09
C ILE A 44 4.39 -0.55 4.41
N GLY A 45 3.39 -0.62 3.53
CA GLY A 45 2.75 0.56 2.95
C GLY A 45 2.19 1.48 4.04
N GLU A 46 1.57 0.92 5.09
CA GLU A 46 1.10 1.67 6.26
C GLU A 46 2.23 2.36 7.01
N PHE A 47 3.25 1.59 7.37
CA PHE A 47 4.44 2.12 8.04
C PHE A 47 5.10 3.25 7.24
N LEU A 48 5.20 3.13 5.91
CA LEU A 48 5.80 4.16 5.07
C LEU A 48 4.96 5.44 5.00
N LYS A 49 3.63 5.33 5.00
CA LYS A 49 2.73 6.50 5.10
C LYS A 49 2.94 7.23 6.42
N GLU A 50 2.96 6.51 7.54
CA GLU A 50 3.05 7.11 8.88
C GLU A 50 4.45 7.59 9.25
N ALA A 51 5.48 6.80 8.98
CA ALA A 51 6.85 7.10 9.40
C ALA A 51 7.57 8.09 8.45
N TYR A 52 7.24 8.04 7.15
CA TYR A 52 7.93 8.84 6.13
C TYR A 52 7.02 9.83 5.39
N GLY A 53 5.75 9.94 5.81
CA GLY A 53 4.80 10.89 5.23
C GLY A 53 4.43 10.59 3.77
N LEU A 54 4.63 9.36 3.32
CA LEU A 54 4.34 8.93 1.95
C LEU A 54 2.84 8.69 1.76
N GLN A 55 1.99 9.67 2.08
CA GLN A 55 0.54 9.51 2.11
C GLN A 55 -0.07 9.09 0.76
N CYS A 56 0.68 9.32 -0.33
CA CYS A 56 0.32 8.94 -1.69
C CYS A 56 0.68 7.48 -2.06
N ILE A 57 1.25 6.66 -1.16
CA ILE A 57 1.77 5.30 -1.45
C ILE A 57 0.75 4.29 -2.02
N GLY A 58 -0.54 4.62 -2.02
CA GLY A 58 -1.61 3.83 -2.63
C GLY A 58 -2.47 4.60 -3.63
N CYS A 59 -2.06 5.82 -4.00
CA CYS A 59 -2.75 6.63 -4.99
C CYS A 59 -2.25 6.29 -6.39
N PHE A 60 -3.15 6.30 -7.39
CA PHE A 60 -2.81 6.02 -8.79
C PHE A 60 -1.67 6.93 -9.31
N ALA A 61 -1.57 8.15 -8.79
CA ALA A 61 -0.52 9.11 -9.14
C ALA A 61 0.89 8.64 -8.74
N ASN A 62 1.01 7.78 -7.73
CA ASN A 62 2.29 7.35 -7.14
C ASN A 62 2.59 5.87 -7.38
N VAL A 63 1.77 5.18 -8.19
CA VAL A 63 1.99 3.77 -8.56
C VAL A 63 3.30 3.59 -9.31
N ILE A 64 3.73 4.61 -10.05
CA ILE A 64 4.94 4.59 -10.87
C ILE A 64 6.19 5.10 -10.13
N ASP A 65 6.05 5.61 -8.90
CA ASP A 65 7.20 6.04 -8.11
C ASP A 65 7.93 4.85 -7.52
N SER A 66 9.25 4.82 -7.69
CA SER A 66 10.11 3.90 -6.96
C SER A 66 10.23 4.32 -5.50
N PHE A 67 10.54 3.38 -4.62
CA PHE A 67 10.79 3.64 -3.21
C PHE A 67 11.82 4.77 -3.02
N GLU A 68 12.92 4.72 -3.76
CA GLU A 68 13.95 5.76 -3.72
C GLU A 68 13.40 7.13 -4.19
N ALA A 69 12.68 7.18 -5.32
CA ALA A 69 12.14 8.43 -5.86
C ALA A 69 11.14 9.07 -4.89
N GLY A 70 10.20 8.29 -4.36
CA GLY A 70 9.21 8.78 -3.40
C GLY A 70 9.86 9.33 -2.13
N MET A 71 10.88 8.65 -1.59
CA MET A 71 11.62 9.17 -0.45
C MET A 71 12.44 10.43 -0.79
N ARG A 72 13.05 10.50 -1.97
CA ARG A 72 13.82 11.69 -2.40
C ARG A 72 12.94 12.93 -2.57
N VAL A 73 11.72 12.78 -3.10
CA VAL A 73 10.73 13.88 -3.23
C VAL A 73 10.40 14.50 -1.88
N HIS A 74 10.43 13.71 -0.81
CA HIS A 74 10.19 14.15 0.56
C HIS A 74 11.47 14.58 1.30
N GLY A 75 12.61 14.68 0.61
CA GLY A 75 13.85 15.25 1.15
C GLY A 75 14.77 14.26 1.86
N TYR A 76 14.50 12.96 1.79
CA TYR A 76 15.38 11.93 2.36
C TYR A 76 16.62 11.70 1.48
N LYS A 77 17.78 11.51 2.13
CA LYS A 77 19.04 11.23 1.43
C LYS A 77 19.25 9.73 1.29
N GLU A 78 20.14 9.32 0.39
CA GLU A 78 20.47 7.92 0.10
C GLU A 78 20.73 7.06 1.37
N LYS A 79 21.39 7.65 2.36
CA LYS A 79 21.66 7.03 3.66
C LYS A 79 20.37 6.73 4.44
N ASP A 80 19.42 7.66 4.46
CA ASP A 80 18.12 7.50 5.11
C ASP A 80 17.28 6.45 4.38
N ILE A 81 17.31 6.47 3.04
CA ILE A 81 16.62 5.49 2.18
C ILE A 81 17.17 4.08 2.43
N THR A 82 18.49 3.95 2.55
CA THR A 82 19.14 2.67 2.86
C THR A 82 18.76 2.15 4.26
N MET A 83 18.66 3.04 5.24
CA MET A 83 18.17 2.68 6.58
C MET A 83 16.70 2.26 6.54
N ALA A 84 15.85 3.02 5.84
CA ALA A 84 14.44 2.69 5.65
C ALA A 84 14.28 1.32 5.01
N LEU A 85 15.06 1.01 3.97
CA LEU A 85 15.09 -0.32 3.34
C LEU A 85 15.47 -1.42 4.33
N LYS A 86 16.47 -1.20 5.18
CA LYS A 86 16.84 -2.17 6.22
C LYS A 86 15.69 -2.37 7.21
N LEU A 87 15.02 -1.30 7.63
CA LEU A 87 13.89 -1.35 8.56
C LEU A 87 12.71 -2.10 7.96
N VAL A 88 12.26 -1.73 6.77
CA VAL A 88 11.13 -2.42 6.13
C VAL A 88 11.45 -3.88 5.84
N ASN A 89 12.69 -4.20 5.47
CA ASN A 89 13.13 -5.59 5.30
C ASN A 89 13.25 -6.39 6.61
N ALA A 90 13.42 -5.71 7.75
CA ALA A 90 13.42 -6.34 9.07
C ALA A 90 12.01 -6.58 9.62
N LEU A 91 11.02 -5.85 9.10
CA LEU A 91 9.60 -6.07 9.34
C LEU A 91 9.01 -7.13 8.39
N LEU A 92 9.83 -7.72 7.51
CA LEU A 92 9.42 -8.80 6.63
C LEU A 92 9.39 -10.14 7.35
#